data_AF-A0A955C0U0-F1
#
_entry.id   AF-A0A955C0U0-F1
#
_cell.length_a   1.000
_cell.length_b   1.000
_cell.length_c   1.000
_cell.angle_alpha   90.00
_cell.angle_beta   90.00
_cell.angle_gamma   90.00
#
_symmetry.space_group_name_H-M   'P 1'
#
loop_
_entity.id
_entity.type
_entity.pdbx_description
1 polymer ?
#
loop_
_entity_poly.entity_id
_entity_poly.type
_entity_poly.pdbx_seq_one_letter_code
_entity_poly.pdbx_strand_id
1 'polypeptide(L)'
;GIAYGSDVELARRLLLGVAKANPRVLEEPPPTVVFRAFGESSLDFELRVFLAARDYWVDATDQLHTGIDQAFRKANIEIAFPQRDIHIRSVVERGGPVVDEAAGGESRPQ
;
A
#
# COMPACT_ATOMS: atom_id res chain seq x y z
N GLY A 1 5.77 -2.18 -3.82
CA GLY A 1 5.02 -3.42 -4.09
C GLY A 1 3.55 -3.14 -4.40
N ILE A 2 2.81 -4.21 -4.67
CA ILE A 2 1.33 -4.22 -4.73
C ILE A 2 0.77 -4.70 -3.40
N ALA A 3 -0.50 -4.40 -3.10
CA ALA A 3 -1.13 -4.80 -1.84
C ALA A 3 -1.22 -6.33 -1.70
N TYR A 4 -1.15 -6.83 -0.46
CA TYR A 4 -1.46 -8.23 -0.18
C TYR A 4 -2.88 -8.59 -0.65
N GLY A 5 -3.04 -9.79 -1.21
CA GLY A 5 -4.29 -10.24 -1.82
C GLY A 5 -4.46 -9.89 -3.31
N SER A 6 -3.53 -9.11 -3.89
CA SER A 6 -3.52 -8.82 -5.32
C SER A 6 -3.13 -10.04 -6.18
N ASP A 7 -3.58 -10.08 -7.42
CA ASP A 7 -3.16 -11.08 -8.42
C ASP A 7 -1.72 -10.82 -8.88
N VAL A 8 -0.80 -11.64 -8.37
CA VAL A 8 0.65 -11.61 -8.64
C VAL A 8 0.96 -11.81 -10.13
N GLU A 9 0.27 -12.71 -10.80
CA GLU A 9 0.54 -13.04 -12.20
C GLU A 9 -0.03 -11.97 -13.14
N LEU A 10 -1.17 -11.38 -12.79
CA LEU A 10 -1.68 -10.20 -13.50
C LEU A 10 -0.72 -9.02 -13.36
N ALA A 11 -0.24 -8.72 -12.15
CA ALA A 11 0.75 -7.65 -11.93
C ALA A 11 2.00 -7.87 -12.79
N ARG A 12 2.55 -9.09 -12.80
CA ARG A 12 3.70 -9.48 -13.64
C ARG A 12 3.44 -9.22 -15.11
N ARG A 13 2.29 -9.67 -15.64
CA ARG A 13 1.93 -9.49 -17.05
C ARG A 13 1.82 -8.00 -17.42
N LEU A 14 1.22 -7.19 -16.55
CA LEU A 14 1.07 -5.75 -16.78
C LEU A 14 2.42 -5.03 -16.75
N LEU A 15 3.28 -5.32 -15.78
CA LEU A 15 4.64 -4.77 -15.71
C LEU A 15 5.45 -5.08 -16.98
N LEU A 16 5.44 -6.33 -17.42
CA LEU A 16 6.11 -6.74 -18.67
C LEU A 16 5.47 -6.09 -19.90
N GLY A 17 4.14 -5.97 -19.94
CA GLY A 17 3.41 -5.34 -21.04
C GLY A 17 3.78 -3.86 -21.19
N VAL A 18 3.82 -3.12 -20.08
CA VAL A 18 4.23 -1.72 -20.08
C VAL A 18 5.69 -1.57 -20.51
N ALA A 19 6.59 -2.44 -20.02
CA ALA A 19 8.00 -2.41 -20.41
C ALA A 19 8.19 -2.66 -21.92
N LYS A 20 7.51 -3.67 -22.48
CA LYS A 20 7.58 -4.00 -23.91
C LYS A 20 6.94 -2.95 -24.82
N ALA A 21 5.96 -2.19 -24.32
CA ALA A 21 5.33 -1.12 -25.07
C ALA A 21 6.15 0.18 -25.08
N ASN A 22 7.18 0.29 -24.24
CA ASN A 22 8.00 1.48 -24.17
C ASN A 22 9.11 1.43 -25.24
N PRO A 23 9.14 2.37 -26.21
CA PRO A 23 10.09 2.35 -27.33
C PRO A 23 11.55 2.58 -26.92
N ARG A 24 11.80 3.00 -25.68
CA ARG A 24 13.16 3.22 -25.15
C ARG A 24 13.73 1.97 -24.47
N VAL A 25 12.88 0.98 -24.17
CA VAL A 25 13.27 -0.31 -23.61
C VAL A 25 13.71 -1.22 -24.75
N LEU A 26 14.88 -1.85 -24.59
CA LEU A 26 15.39 -2.81 -25.54
C LEU A 26 14.56 -4.10 -25.52
N GLU A 27 14.32 -4.66 -26.69
CA GLU A 27 13.76 -6.00 -26.83
C GLU A 27 14.80 -7.08 -26.51
N GLU A 28 16.07 -6.80 -26.80
CA GLU A 28 17.18 -7.70 -26.47
C GLU A 28 18.34 -6.96 -25.80
N PRO A 29 18.71 -7.33 -24.57
CA PRO A 29 18.09 -8.36 -23.71
C PRO A 29 16.66 -7.98 -23.26
N PRO A 30 15.76 -8.96 -23.06
CA PRO A 30 14.35 -8.68 -22.86
C PRO A 30 14.08 -8.19 -21.44
N PRO A 31 13.02 -7.38 -21.23
CA PRO A 31 12.63 -6.96 -19.91
C PRO A 31 12.22 -8.16 -19.06
N THR A 32 12.61 -8.14 -17.79
CA THR A 32 12.28 -9.21 -16.83
C THR A 32 11.61 -8.64 -15.60
N VAL A 33 10.68 -9.40 -15.03
CA VAL A 33 10.02 -9.05 -13.77
C VAL A 33 10.29 -10.14 -12.76
N VAL A 34 10.75 -9.77 -11.58
CA VAL A 34 11.07 -10.67 -10.48
C VAL A 34 10.14 -10.35 -9.31
N PHE A 35 9.50 -11.38 -8.76
CA PHE A 35 8.85 -11.26 -7.45
C PHE A 35 9.98 -11.34 -6.42
N ARG A 36 10.29 -10.21 -5.78
CA ARG A 36 11.51 -10.06 -4.99
C ARG A 36 11.32 -10.60 -3.58
N ALA A 37 10.24 -10.20 -2.90
CA ALA A 37 10.01 -10.52 -1.50
C ALA A 37 8.56 -10.29 -1.07
N PHE A 38 8.22 -10.86 0.08
CA PHE A 38 7.09 -10.43 0.89
C PHE A 38 7.59 -9.28 1.79
N GLY A 39 7.18 -8.05 1.49
CA GLY A 39 7.49 -6.87 2.29
C GLY A 39 6.53 -6.72 3.47
N GLU A 40 6.83 -5.77 4.37
CA GLU A 40 6.05 -5.54 5.60
C GLU A 40 4.55 -5.30 5.33
N SER A 41 4.24 -4.52 4.29
CA SER A 41 2.85 -4.19 3.88
C SER A 41 2.61 -4.38 2.39
N SER A 42 3.50 -5.06 1.67
CA SER A 42 3.38 -5.21 0.21
C SER A 42 4.00 -6.49 -0.35
N LEU A 43 3.54 -6.89 -1.53
CA LEU A 43 4.17 -7.88 -2.39
C LEU A 43 5.15 -7.16 -3.32
N ASP A 44 6.45 -7.40 -3.16
CA ASP A 44 7.49 -6.63 -3.84
C ASP A 44 7.90 -7.23 -5.18
N PHE A 45 7.93 -6.37 -6.20
CA PHE A 45 8.36 -6.71 -7.55
C PHE A 45 9.51 -5.81 -7.98
N GLU A 46 10.37 -6.37 -8.82
CA GLU A 46 11.44 -5.67 -9.50
C GLU A 46 11.27 -5.83 -11.01
N LEU A 47 11.07 -4.71 -11.72
CA LEU A 47 11.11 -4.66 -13.18
C LEU A 47 12.52 -4.26 -13.62
N ARG A 48 13.15 -5.12 -14.42
CA ARG A 48 14.47 -4.89 -15.01
C ARG A 48 14.32 -4.64 -16.50
N VAL A 49 14.88 -3.52 -16.95
CA VAL A 49 14.87 -3.10 -18.35
C VAL A 49 16.28 -2.67 -18.75
N PHE A 50 16.57 -2.78 -20.04
CA PHE A 50 17.79 -2.26 -20.63
C PHE A 50 17.41 -1.14 -21.61
N LEU A 51 18.21 -0.07 -21.65
CA LEU A 51 17.95 1.08 -22.50
C LEU A 51 19.08 1.23 -23.53
N ALA A 52 18.75 1.73 -24.72
CA ALA A 52 19.71 1.95 -25.79
C ALA A 52 20.74 3.04 -25.47
N ALA A 53 20.36 4.03 -24.66
CA ALA A 53 21.21 5.16 -24.30
C ALA A 53 20.95 5.60 -22.85
N ARG A 54 22.00 6.09 -22.19
CA ARG A 54 21.91 6.58 -20.81
C ARG A 54 21.00 7.81 -20.69
N ASP A 55 20.99 8.66 -21.70
CA ASP A 55 20.19 9.89 -21.71
C ASP A 55 18.68 9.61 -21.69
N TYR A 56 18.26 8.40 -22.07
CA TYR A 56 16.87 7.97 -22.00
C TYR A 56 16.41 7.57 -20.60
N TRP A 57 17.31 7.53 -19.61
CA TRP A 57 17.00 6.98 -18.30
C TRP A 57 15.84 7.70 -17.60
N VAL A 58 15.88 9.03 -17.52
CA VAL A 58 14.86 9.84 -16.84
C VAL A 58 13.51 9.66 -17.52
N ASP A 59 13.52 9.83 -18.83
CA ASP A 59 12.39 9.77 -19.73
C ASP A 59 11.72 8.38 -19.79
N ALA A 60 12.52 7.31 -19.81
CA ALA A 60 12.01 5.94 -19.76
C ALA A 60 11.44 5.62 -18.37
N THR A 61 12.09 6.07 -17.30
CA THR A 61 11.62 5.84 -15.93
C THR A 61 10.26 6.49 -15.68
N ASP A 62 10.08 7.75 -16.10
CA ASP A 62 8.80 8.45 -16.02
C ASP A 62 7.70 7.69 -16.76
N GLN A 63 7.93 7.37 -18.04
CA GLN A 63 6.96 6.65 -18.87
C GLN A 63 6.61 5.27 -18.33
N LEU A 64 7.60 4.53 -17.82
CA LEU A 64 7.37 3.23 -17.20
C LEU A 64 6.51 3.37 -15.94
N HIS A 65 6.85 4.28 -15.03
CA HIS A 65 6.06 4.47 -13.81
C HIS A 65 4.64 4.94 -14.11
N THR A 66 4.46 5.92 -14.99
CA THR A 66 3.14 6.40 -15.39
C THR A 66 2.33 5.30 -16.07
N GLY A 67 2.95 4.52 -16.96
CA GLY A 67 2.29 3.41 -17.63
C GLY A 67 1.89 2.28 -16.67
N ILE A 68 2.74 1.98 -15.68
CA ILE A 68 2.46 0.99 -14.64
C ILE A 68 1.29 1.44 -13.77
N ASP A 69 1.27 2.69 -13.29
CA ASP A 69 0.15 3.24 -12.51
C ASP A 69 -1.17 3.14 -13.29
N GLN A 70 -1.18 3.57 -14.56
CA GLN A 70 -2.36 3.48 -15.41
C GLN A 70 -2.82 2.03 -15.63
N ALA A 71 -1.89 1.12 -15.93
CA ALA A 71 -2.18 -0.28 -16.15
C ALA A 71 -2.75 -0.95 -14.89
N PHE A 72 -2.17 -0.68 -13.73
CA PHE A 72 -2.62 -1.20 -12.45
C PHE A 72 -3.99 -0.66 -12.08
N ARG A 73 -4.23 0.65 -12.22
CA ARG A 73 -5.55 1.26 -11.99
C ARG A 73 -6.62 0.63 -12.88
N LYS A 74 -6.35 0.48 -14.18
CA LYS A 74 -7.29 -0.14 -15.13
C LYS A 74 -7.61 -1.60 -14.78
N ALA A 75 -6.65 -2.30 -14.20
CA ALA A 75 -6.79 -3.70 -13.80
C ALA A 75 -7.25 -3.89 -12.35
N ASN A 76 -7.57 -2.80 -11.62
CA ASN A 76 -7.90 -2.81 -10.19
C ASN A 76 -6.82 -3.48 -9.32
N ILE A 77 -5.54 -3.31 -9.67
CA ILE A 77 -4.42 -3.69 -8.82
C ILE A 77 -4.10 -2.52 -7.88
N GLU A 78 -4.22 -2.77 -6.58
CA GLU A 78 -3.92 -1.79 -5.56
C GLU A 78 -2.40 -1.70 -5.33
N ILE A 79 -1.87 -0.48 -5.41
CA ILE A 79 -0.49 -0.18 -5.02
C ILE A 79 -0.43 -0.15 -3.50
N ALA A 80 0.51 -0.89 -2.93
CA ALA A 80 0.64 -0.92 -1.48
C ALA A 80 1.16 0.42 -0.93
N PHE A 81 0.61 0.82 0.20
CA PHE A 81 1.08 1.94 1.01
C PHE A 81 1.48 1.43 2.39
N PRO A 82 2.45 2.07 3.07
CA PRO A 82 2.82 1.72 4.43
C PRO A 82 1.60 1.76 5.36
N GLN A 83 1.30 0.65 6.00
CA GLN A 83 0.25 0.61 7.03
C GLN A 83 0.83 1.02 8.39
N ARG A 84 0.06 1.79 9.16
CA ARG A 84 0.38 2.12 10.56
C ARG A 84 -0.73 1.57 11.44
N ASP A 85 -0.38 0.64 12.33
CA ASP A 85 -1.31 0.13 13.33
C ASP A 85 -1.47 1.15 14.47
N ILE A 86 -2.73 1.52 14.76
CA ILE A 86 -3.06 2.36 15.92
C ILE A 86 -3.64 1.45 17.01
N HIS A 87 -2.85 1.17 18.05
CA HIS A 87 -3.32 0.48 19.25
C HIS A 87 -3.91 1.49 20.25
N ILE A 88 -5.23 1.68 20.24
CA ILE A 88 -5.92 2.51 21.25
C ILE A 88 -6.09 1.69 22.53
N ARG A 89 -5.29 2.00 23.55
CA ARG A 89 -5.55 1.54 24.93
C ARG A 89 -6.49 2.56 25.57
N SER A 90 -7.76 2.20 25.75
CA SER A 90 -8.68 3.01 26.55
C SER A 90 -8.11 3.16 27.96
N VAL A 91 -7.70 4.37 28.33
CA VAL A 91 -7.54 4.72 29.75
C VAL A 91 -8.97 4.87 30.25
N VAL A 92 -9.51 3.79 30.83
CA VAL A 92 -10.67 3.93 31.71
C VAL A 92 -10.15 4.71 32.90
N GLU A 93 -10.31 6.03 32.89
CA GLU A 93 -10.12 6.84 34.08
C GLU A 93 -11.11 6.30 35.11
N ARG A 94 -10.57 5.59 36.10
CA ARG A 94 -11.24 5.31 37.36
C ARG A 94 -11.46 6.65 38.06
N GLY A 95 -12.58 7.30 37.74
CA GLY A 95 -13.19 8.28 38.62
C GLY A 95 -13.64 7.55 39.89
N GLY A 96 -12.77 7.55 40.90
CA GLY A 96 -13.09 7.08 42.25
C GLY A 96 -14.23 7.88 42.89
N PRO A 97 -14.78 7.40 44.01
CA PRO A 97 -15.98 7.96 44.61
C PRO A 97 -15.68 9.26 45.36
N VAL A 98 -16.52 10.28 45.21
CA VAL A 98 -16.50 11.50 46.03
C VAL A 98 -17.93 11.82 46.51
N VAL A 99 -18.22 11.39 47.75
CA VAL A 99 -18.86 12.05 48.95
C VAL A 99 -19.77 13.29 48.73
N ASP A 100 -20.77 13.69 49.52
CA ASP A 100 -21.41 13.32 50.81
C ASP A 100 -22.78 14.08 50.92
N GLU A 101 -23.63 13.63 51.86
CA GLU A 101 -24.75 14.27 52.57
C GLU A 101 -25.47 15.56 52.06
N ALA A 102 -26.81 15.44 51.90
CA ALA A 102 -27.86 16.06 52.74
C ALA A 102 -29.10 16.59 51.97
N ALA A 103 -30.29 16.09 52.37
CA ALA A 103 -31.52 16.84 52.70
C ALA A 103 -32.84 16.24 52.15
N GLY A 104 -33.81 16.07 53.06
CA GLY A 104 -35.23 15.82 52.82
C GLY A 104 -35.62 14.35 53.06
N GLY A 105 -36.24 13.94 54.16
CA GLY A 105 -37.30 14.59 54.93
C GLY A 105 -38.56 13.72 54.80
N GLU A 106 -39.13 13.35 55.96
CA GLU A 106 -40.47 12.74 56.14
C GLU A 106 -40.64 11.25 55.77
N SER A 107 -41.34 10.39 56.50
CA SER A 107 -41.96 10.40 57.82
C SER A 107 -42.30 8.93 58.15
N ARG A 108 -42.01 8.47 59.38
CA ARG A 108 -42.63 7.31 60.07
C ARG A 108 -43.17 7.86 61.41
N PRO A 109 -44.19 7.30 62.09
CA PRO A 109 -44.68 5.90 62.09
C PRO A 109 -46.25 5.85 61.91
N GLN A 110 -46.97 4.73 61.86
CA GLN A 110 -47.00 3.50 62.67
C GLN A 110 -47.22 2.25 61.81
#